data_AF-A0A6N9AAV5-F1
#
_entry.id   AF-A0A6N9AAV5-F1
#
_cell.length_a   1.000
_cell.length_b   1.000
_cell.length_c   1.000
_cell.angle_alpha   90.00
_cell.angle_beta   90.00
_cell.angle_gamma   90.00
#
_symmetry.space_group_name_H-M   'P 1'
#
loop_
_entity.id
_entity.type
_entity.pdbx_description
1 polymer ?
#
loop_
_entity_poly.entity_id
_entity_poly.type
_entity_poly.pdbx_seq_one_letter_code
_entity_poly.pdbx_strand_id
1 'polypeptide(L)'
;MVNTTFGKVYFTPRLTRRARSAALLLALATGVAHNDAAAQERRRAADTIPTLGLELGVQTVNAGAMRLDLVSASQTVAALRPGAPIRGQDAAQAQGAQPSDDATAFDFTPADWLERRAADGYFHLGDLTLRLRWAGSEGWRHYSTAAARQPVQPHPPLGSMQSCGPTRQRA
;
A
#
# COMPACT_ATOMS: atom_id res chain seq x y z
N MET A 1 45.05 36.50 69.42
CA MET A 1 43.97 36.16 68.47
C MET A 1 43.63 37.41 67.68
N VAL A 2 44.16 37.53 66.46
CA VAL A 2 43.79 38.59 65.52
C VAL A 2 43.64 37.95 64.15
N ASN A 3 42.51 38.27 63.54
CA ASN A 3 41.91 37.72 62.34
C ASN A 3 42.62 38.29 61.08
N THR A 4 42.82 37.49 60.03
CA THR A 4 43.26 37.99 58.73
C THR A 4 42.42 37.37 57.62
N THR A 5 41.53 38.20 57.07
CA THR A 5 40.60 37.89 55.99
C THR A 5 41.32 37.91 54.65
N PHE A 6 41.46 36.77 53.98
CA PHE A 6 41.87 36.71 52.57
C PHE A 6 40.63 36.76 51.67
N GLY A 7 40.52 37.83 50.86
CA GLY A 7 39.49 37.96 49.84
C GLY A 7 39.73 37.02 48.66
N LYS A 8 38.71 36.23 48.31
CA LYS A 8 38.68 35.45 47.05
C LYS A 8 38.45 36.40 45.87
N VAL A 9 39.45 36.50 44.99
CA VAL A 9 39.29 37.13 43.67
C VAL A 9 38.56 36.14 42.77
N TYR A 10 37.32 36.44 42.38
CA TYR A 10 36.62 35.68 41.36
C TYR A 10 37.09 36.15 39.98
N PHE A 11 37.94 35.35 39.34
CA PHE A 11 38.30 35.53 37.94
C PHE A 11 37.13 35.06 37.07
N THR A 12 36.40 36.00 36.47
CA THR A 12 35.44 35.70 35.41
C THR A 12 36.20 35.77 34.07
N PRO A 13 36.38 34.66 33.33
CA PRO A 13 36.93 34.77 31.99
C PRO A 13 35.88 35.44 31.09
N ARG A 14 36.21 36.65 30.61
CA ARG A 14 35.52 37.28 29.50
C ARG A 14 35.72 36.41 28.25
N LEU A 15 34.70 35.65 27.89
CA LEU A 15 34.66 34.92 26.61
C LEU A 15 34.74 35.94 25.47
N THR A 16 35.83 35.89 24.72
CA THR A 16 36.09 36.73 23.56
C THR A 16 35.19 36.32 22.39
N ARG A 17 34.74 37.30 21.60
CA ARG A 17 33.77 37.15 20.48
C ARG A 17 34.14 36.09 19.45
N ARG A 18 35.41 35.67 19.36
CA ARG A 18 35.87 34.65 18.41
C ARG A 18 35.42 33.22 18.76
N ALA A 19 35.08 32.95 20.03
CA ALA A 19 34.61 31.63 20.46
C ALA A 19 33.14 31.34 20.07
N ARG A 20 32.35 32.37 19.72
CA ARG A 20 30.97 32.18 19.25
C ARG A 20 30.88 31.83 17.76
N SER A 21 31.90 32.18 16.97
CA SER A 21 31.92 31.93 15.52
C SER A 21 32.27 30.49 15.17
N ALA A 22 33.09 29.82 15.97
CA ALA A 22 33.47 28.42 15.73
C ALA A 22 32.32 27.43 16.05
N ALA A 23 31.49 27.74 17.06
CA ALA A 23 30.36 26.89 17.43
C ALA A 23 29.19 26.95 16.42
N LEU A 24 29.04 28.05 15.68
CA LEU A 24 28.00 28.19 14.65
C LEU A 24 28.39 27.48 13.33
N LEU A 25 29.70 27.38 13.04
CA LEU A 25 30.17 26.70 11.82
C LEU A 25 30.24 25.17 11.97
N LEU A 26 30.36 24.64 13.19
CA LEU A 26 30.36 23.19 13.42
C LEU A 26 28.94 22.58 13.48
N ALA A 27 27.92 23.39 13.80
CA ALA A 27 26.52 22.96 13.79
C ALA A 27 25.86 23.01 12.38
N LEU A 28 26.49 23.68 11.40
CA LEU A 28 26.05 23.63 10.00
C LEU A 28 26.56 22.38 9.25
N ALA A 29 27.52 21.64 9.80
CA ALA A 29 28.13 20.49 9.13
C ALA A 29 27.44 19.14 9.41
N THR A 30 26.53 19.06 10.38
CA THR A 30 25.81 17.82 10.73
C THR A 30 24.35 17.79 10.25
N GLY A 31 23.88 18.86 9.60
CA GLY A 31 22.55 18.96 9.02
C GLY A 31 22.45 18.42 7.60
N VAL A 32 23.03 17.25 7.29
CA VAL A 32 22.65 16.55 6.06
C VAL A 32 21.33 15.85 6.36
N ALA A 33 20.26 16.56 6.02
CA ALA A 33 18.90 16.06 5.97
C ALA A 33 18.87 14.74 5.19
N HIS A 34 18.61 13.62 5.88
CA HIS A 34 18.11 12.41 5.22
C HIS A 34 16.62 12.59 4.98
N ASN A 35 16.30 13.56 4.11
CA ASN A 35 15.04 13.52 3.40
C ASN A 35 15.26 12.51 2.27
N ASP A 36 15.06 11.22 2.55
CA ASP A 36 14.84 10.22 1.50
C ASP A 36 13.45 10.45 0.89
N ALA A 37 13.26 11.64 0.31
CA ALA A 37 12.21 11.90 -0.64
C ALA A 37 12.68 11.31 -1.97
N ALA A 38 12.56 10.00 -2.12
CA ALA A 38 12.65 9.35 -3.41
C ALA A 38 11.43 9.77 -4.25
N ALA A 39 11.45 11.02 -4.74
CA ALA A 39 10.58 11.46 -5.81
C ALA A 39 10.91 10.61 -7.03
N GLN A 40 9.95 9.77 -7.42
CA GLN A 40 9.96 8.75 -8.47
C GLN A 40 11.19 8.79 -9.39
N GLU A 41 12.18 7.96 -9.09
CA GLU A 41 13.30 7.68 -9.97
C GLU A 41 12.76 7.24 -11.34
N ARG A 42 13.35 7.76 -12.44
CA ARG A 42 12.98 7.31 -13.79
C ARG A 42 13.27 5.82 -13.89
N ARG A 43 12.20 5.04 -13.93
CA ARG A 43 12.25 3.57 -13.99
C ARG A 43 13.09 3.10 -15.18
N ARG A 44 13.88 2.04 -14.97
CA ARG A 44 14.68 1.42 -16.03
C ARG A 44 13.74 0.70 -17.00
N ALA A 45 14.16 0.49 -18.24
CA ALA A 45 13.34 -0.22 -19.24
C ALA A 45 12.97 -1.66 -18.82
N ALA A 46 13.75 -2.31 -17.95
CA ALA A 46 13.38 -3.61 -17.37
C ALA A 46 12.15 -3.52 -16.45
N ASP A 47 11.92 -2.36 -15.81
CA ASP A 47 10.79 -2.11 -14.91
C ASP A 47 9.49 -1.80 -15.69
N THR A 48 9.50 -1.92 -17.02
CA THR A 48 8.32 -1.71 -17.89
C THR A 48 7.83 -2.99 -18.55
N ILE A 49 8.49 -4.14 -18.34
CA ILE A 49 8.00 -5.43 -18.83
C ILE A 49 6.70 -5.77 -18.10
N PRO A 50 5.57 -6.01 -18.80
CA PRO A 50 4.31 -6.41 -18.17
C PRO A 50 4.44 -7.73 -17.41
N THR A 51 4.04 -7.75 -16.14
CA THR A 51 4.07 -8.94 -15.26
C THR A 51 2.69 -9.37 -14.76
N LEU A 52 1.63 -8.61 -15.07
CA LEU A 52 0.25 -9.00 -14.74
C LEU A 52 -0.25 -10.23 -15.50
N GLY A 53 0.31 -10.53 -16.68
CA GLY A 53 -0.15 -11.64 -17.53
C GLY A 53 -1.50 -11.35 -18.19
N LEU A 54 -1.70 -10.12 -18.68
CA LEU A 54 -2.95 -9.66 -19.28
C LEU A 54 -3.36 -10.50 -20.51
N GLU A 55 -2.38 -11.09 -21.19
CA GLU A 55 -2.57 -11.99 -22.33
C GLU A 55 -3.31 -13.29 -22.00
N LEU A 56 -3.35 -13.68 -20.71
CA LEU A 56 -4.12 -14.84 -20.24
C LEU A 56 -5.59 -14.47 -19.96
N GLY A 57 -5.99 -13.23 -20.21
CA GLY A 57 -7.35 -12.74 -20.05
C GLY A 57 -7.78 -12.52 -18.61
N VAL A 58 -9.07 -12.24 -18.43
CA VAL A 58 -9.68 -11.91 -17.13
C VAL A 58 -10.76 -12.93 -16.74
N GLN A 59 -10.87 -13.19 -15.45
CA GLN A 59 -11.93 -13.95 -14.83
C GLN A 59 -12.90 -13.00 -14.12
N THR A 60 -14.19 -13.07 -14.47
CA THR A 60 -15.23 -12.30 -13.82
C THR A 60 -15.83 -13.05 -12.62
N VAL A 61 -15.91 -12.39 -11.48
CA VAL A 61 -16.55 -12.85 -10.25
C VAL A 61 -17.71 -11.90 -9.92
N ASN A 62 -18.92 -12.45 -9.82
CA ASN A 62 -20.09 -11.69 -9.41
C ASN A 62 -20.29 -11.82 -7.89
N ALA A 63 -20.25 -10.69 -7.18
CA ALA A 63 -20.36 -10.59 -5.72
C ALA A 63 -21.60 -9.75 -5.32
N GLY A 64 -22.76 -10.05 -5.91
CA GLY A 64 -24.01 -9.32 -5.66
C GLY A 64 -23.97 -7.90 -6.24
N ALA A 65 -23.93 -6.89 -5.36
CA ALA A 65 -23.84 -5.48 -5.72
C ALA A 65 -22.53 -5.08 -6.40
N MET A 66 -21.54 -5.96 -6.44
CA MET A 66 -20.25 -5.71 -7.09
C MET A 66 -19.94 -6.82 -8.08
N ARG A 67 -19.29 -6.44 -9.18
CA ARG A 67 -18.65 -7.33 -10.15
C ARG A 67 -17.15 -7.04 -10.14
N LEU A 68 -16.36 -8.10 -10.03
CA LEU A 68 -14.91 -8.03 -9.98
C LEU A 68 -14.33 -8.76 -11.19
N ASP A 69 -13.46 -8.11 -11.96
CA ASP A 69 -12.67 -8.77 -12.99
C ASP A 69 -11.25 -8.93 -12.48
N LEU A 70 -10.76 -10.17 -12.51
CA LEU A 70 -9.44 -10.56 -12.03
C LEU A 70 -8.57 -10.98 -13.20
N VAL A 71 -7.36 -10.44 -13.33
CA VAL A 71 -6.38 -10.95 -14.29
C VAL A 71 -6.08 -12.40 -13.95
N SER A 72 -6.27 -13.32 -14.91
CA SER A 72 -6.25 -14.76 -14.63
C SER A 72 -4.91 -15.22 -14.06
N ALA A 73 -3.81 -14.70 -14.59
CA ALA A 73 -2.45 -15.05 -14.17
C ALA A 73 -2.12 -14.57 -12.76
N SER A 74 -2.31 -13.27 -12.50
CA SER A 74 -1.85 -12.62 -11.25
C SER A 74 -2.92 -12.52 -10.17
N GLN A 75 -4.19 -12.82 -10.48
CA GLN A 75 -5.35 -12.60 -9.62
C GLN A 75 -5.45 -11.16 -9.08
N THR A 76 -4.95 -10.21 -9.87
CA THR A 76 -5.04 -8.77 -9.60
C THR A 76 -6.36 -8.22 -10.15
N VAL A 77 -6.96 -7.26 -9.46
CA VAL A 77 -8.21 -6.64 -9.95
C VAL A 77 -7.93 -5.77 -11.17
N ALA A 78 -8.52 -6.15 -12.30
CA ALA A 78 -8.52 -5.41 -13.56
C ALA A 78 -9.65 -4.38 -13.63
N ALA A 79 -10.80 -4.71 -13.05
CA ALA A 79 -11.99 -3.88 -13.04
C ALA A 79 -12.81 -4.15 -11.77
N LEU A 80 -13.39 -3.10 -11.19
CA LEU A 80 -14.37 -3.23 -10.11
C LEU A 80 -15.57 -2.39 -10.45
N ARG A 81 -16.69 -3.04 -10.77
CA ARG A 81 -17.88 -2.38 -11.31
C ARG A 81 -19.11 -2.66 -10.45
N PRO A 82 -20.12 -1.78 -10.46
CA PRO A 82 -21.42 -2.10 -9.90
C PRO A 82 -21.97 -3.40 -10.50
N GLY A 83 -22.51 -4.24 -9.61
CA GLY A 83 -23.20 -5.49 -9.93
C GLY A 83 -24.72 -5.32 -9.87
N ALA A 84 -25.43 -6.44 -9.79
CA ALA A 84 -26.88 -6.39 -9.66
C ALA A 84 -27.28 -5.88 -8.26
N PRO A 85 -28.33 -5.05 -8.15
CA PRO A 85 -28.80 -4.56 -6.86
C PRO A 85 -29.16 -5.72 -5.91
N ILE A 86 -28.74 -5.63 -4.65
CA ILE A 86 -29.08 -6.63 -3.64
C ILE A 86 -30.54 -6.39 -3.23
N ARG A 87 -31.39 -7.41 -3.41
CA ARG A 87 -32.85 -7.35 -3.17
C ARG A 87 -33.15 -6.80 -1.75
N GLY A 88 -33.83 -5.66 -1.66
CA GLY A 88 -34.30 -5.06 -0.40
C GLY A 88 -34.06 -3.56 -0.29
N GLN A 89 -33.17 -3.01 -1.10
CA GLN A 89 -33.07 -1.58 -1.38
C GLN A 89 -33.61 -1.39 -2.80
N ASP A 90 -34.78 -0.76 -2.93
CA ASP A 90 -35.39 -0.26 -4.19
C ASP A 90 -35.56 -1.25 -5.37
N ALA A 91 -35.34 -2.54 -5.15
CA ALA A 91 -35.47 -3.65 -6.11
C ALA A 91 -36.91 -3.96 -6.57
N ALA A 92 -37.86 -3.05 -6.42
CA ALA A 92 -39.22 -3.17 -6.91
C ALA A 92 -39.34 -2.95 -8.43
N GLN A 93 -38.29 -3.25 -9.22
CA GLN A 93 -38.38 -3.44 -10.67
C GLN A 93 -37.06 -4.03 -11.23
N ALA A 94 -36.61 -5.18 -10.74
CA ALA A 94 -35.41 -5.82 -11.29
C ALA A 94 -35.48 -7.36 -11.31
N GLN A 95 -36.65 -7.93 -11.59
CA GLN A 95 -36.70 -9.31 -12.10
C GLN A 95 -36.37 -9.28 -13.59
N GLY A 96 -35.11 -9.58 -13.95
CA GLY A 96 -34.69 -9.78 -15.35
C GLY A 96 -34.00 -8.60 -16.01
N ALA A 97 -33.69 -7.52 -15.28
CA ALA A 97 -32.85 -6.46 -15.81
C ALA A 97 -31.43 -7.01 -16.01
N GLN A 98 -31.06 -7.25 -17.27
CA GLN A 98 -29.65 -7.15 -17.64
C GLN A 98 -29.16 -5.79 -17.15
N PRO A 99 -27.95 -5.71 -16.57
CA PRO A 99 -27.34 -4.41 -16.27
C PRO A 99 -27.49 -3.55 -17.53
N SER A 100 -28.10 -2.36 -17.40
CA SER A 100 -28.04 -1.40 -18.50
C SER A 100 -26.57 -1.05 -18.72
N ASP A 101 -26.19 -0.79 -19.96
CA ASP A 101 -24.81 -0.43 -20.32
C ASP A 101 -24.27 0.72 -19.43
N ASP A 102 -25.16 1.63 -19.01
CA ASP A 102 -24.90 2.76 -18.11
C ASP A 102 -24.52 2.36 -16.66
N ALA A 103 -25.13 1.32 -16.07
CA ALA A 103 -24.79 0.85 -14.73
C ALA A 103 -23.45 0.08 -14.70
N THR A 104 -23.02 -0.42 -15.85
CA THR A 104 -21.70 -1.05 -16.04
C THR A 104 -20.62 -0.09 -16.49
N ALA A 105 -20.95 1.17 -16.76
CA ALA A 105 -20.02 2.16 -17.29
C ALA A 105 -19.04 2.70 -16.23
N PHE A 106 -19.42 2.69 -14.95
CA PHE A 106 -18.56 3.18 -13.88
C PHE A 106 -17.64 2.06 -13.35
N ASP A 107 -16.33 2.32 -13.35
CA ASP A 107 -15.31 1.48 -12.75
C ASP A 107 -14.68 2.19 -11.55
N PHE A 108 -14.61 1.50 -10.41
CA PHE A 108 -13.94 1.98 -9.20
C PHE A 108 -12.41 1.86 -9.29
N THR A 109 -11.88 1.28 -10.37
CA THR A 109 -10.45 1.14 -10.66
C THR A 109 -10.07 1.92 -11.91
N PRO A 110 -8.80 2.38 -12.02
CA PRO A 110 -8.30 3.04 -13.22
C PRO A 110 -7.97 2.01 -14.33
N ALA A 111 -8.97 1.25 -14.79
CA ALA A 111 -8.79 0.15 -15.75
C ALA A 111 -8.13 0.59 -17.07
N ASP A 112 -8.41 1.81 -17.54
CA ASP A 112 -7.77 2.39 -18.74
C ASP A 112 -6.24 2.49 -18.66
N TRP A 113 -5.69 2.44 -17.44
CA TRP A 113 -4.26 2.51 -17.18
C TRP A 113 -3.64 1.14 -16.90
N LEU A 114 -4.42 0.06 -16.92
CA LEU A 114 -3.98 -1.27 -16.52
C LEU A 114 -2.78 -1.73 -17.35
N GLU A 115 -2.82 -1.59 -18.68
CA GLU A 115 -1.72 -1.92 -19.58
C GLU A 115 -0.45 -1.11 -19.29
N ARG A 116 -0.61 0.21 -19.05
CA ARG A 116 0.51 1.11 -18.72
C ARG A 116 1.12 0.81 -17.35
N ARG A 117 0.35 0.19 -16.46
CA ARG A 117 0.71 -0.17 -15.09
C ARG A 117 0.88 -1.67 -14.90
N ALA A 118 1.11 -2.40 -15.99
CA ALA A 118 1.18 -3.86 -15.95
C ALA A 118 2.52 -4.40 -15.42
N ALA A 119 3.54 -3.56 -15.27
CA ALA A 119 4.85 -3.97 -14.79
C ALA A 119 4.94 -3.98 -13.25
N ASP A 120 6.01 -4.58 -12.73
CA ASP A 120 6.31 -4.61 -11.29
C ASP A 120 6.45 -3.20 -10.70
N GLY A 121 6.24 -3.09 -9.39
CA GLY A 121 6.27 -1.86 -8.61
C GLY A 121 5.04 -0.95 -8.78
N TYR A 122 4.09 -1.26 -9.67
CA TYR A 122 2.77 -0.62 -9.66
C TYR A 122 1.85 -1.38 -8.73
N PHE A 123 1.32 -0.74 -7.70
CA PHE A 123 0.36 -1.37 -6.80
C PHE A 123 -1.04 -1.37 -7.42
N HIS A 124 -1.74 -2.49 -7.23
CA HIS A 124 -3.10 -2.72 -7.67
C HIS A 124 -3.94 -3.24 -6.52
N LEU A 125 -5.27 -3.21 -6.68
CA LEU A 125 -6.16 -3.83 -5.71
C LEU A 125 -5.97 -5.36 -5.75
N GLY A 126 -5.76 -5.96 -4.57
CA GLY A 126 -5.41 -7.37 -4.40
C GLY A 126 -3.94 -7.63 -4.06
N ASP A 127 -3.06 -6.65 -4.22
CA ASP A 127 -1.66 -6.79 -3.76
C ASP A 127 -1.55 -6.84 -2.23
N LEU A 128 -0.61 -7.65 -1.75
CA LEU A 128 -0.30 -7.77 -0.32
C LEU A 128 1.05 -7.11 -0.03
N THR A 129 1.09 -6.32 1.04
CA THR A 129 2.33 -5.78 1.61
C THR A 129 2.42 -6.21 3.06
N LEU A 130 3.45 -7.00 3.38
CA LEU A 130 3.63 -7.60 4.68
C LEU A 130 4.96 -7.17 5.27
N ARG A 131 4.97 -6.95 6.58
CA ARG A 131 6.19 -6.82 7.36
C ARG A 131 6.18 -7.89 8.43
N LEU A 132 7.23 -8.68 8.48
CA LEU A 132 7.33 -9.82 9.38
C LEU A 132 8.61 -9.71 10.20
N ARG A 133 8.53 -10.04 11.49
CA ARG A 133 9.66 -10.08 12.40
C ARG A 133 9.54 -11.31 13.29
N TRP A 134 10.62 -12.07 13.41
CA TRP A 134 10.69 -13.27 14.23
C TRP A 134 11.18 -12.91 15.63
N ALA A 135 10.74 -13.68 16.63
CA ALA A 135 11.32 -13.59 17.97
C ALA A 135 12.83 -13.83 17.90
N GLY A 136 13.61 -12.96 18.55
CA GLY A 136 15.08 -13.00 18.49
C GLY A 136 15.72 -12.38 17.23
N SER A 137 14.95 -11.87 16.26
CA SER A 137 15.51 -11.13 15.12
C SER A 137 15.64 -9.64 15.39
N GLU A 138 16.73 -9.04 14.89
CA GLU A 138 17.05 -7.62 15.10
C GLU A 138 16.25 -6.69 14.18
N GLY A 139 15.76 -7.17 13.03
CA GLY A 139 15.13 -6.34 11.99
C GLY A 139 13.80 -6.89 11.44
N TRP A 140 12.98 -5.98 10.92
CA TRP A 140 11.78 -6.31 10.15
C TRP A 140 12.17 -6.72 8.73
N ARG A 141 11.54 -7.78 8.22
CA ARG A 141 11.61 -8.15 6.80
C ARG A 141 10.38 -7.64 6.08
N HIS A 142 10.57 -7.09 4.89
CA HIS A 142 9.54 -6.48 4.07
C HIS A 142 9.25 -7.36 2.86
N TYR A 143 7.97 -7.62 2.59
CA TYR A 143 7.50 -8.39 1.45
C TYR A 143 6.38 -7.63 0.76
N SER A 144 6.38 -7.62 -0.57
CA SER A 144 5.31 -7.04 -1.37
C SER A 144 5.10 -7.88 -2.62
N THR A 145 3.85 -8.26 -2.90
CA THR A 145 3.50 -8.97 -4.15
C THR A 145 3.71 -8.08 -5.36
N ALA A 146 3.56 -6.76 -5.21
CA ALA A 146 3.78 -5.81 -6.29
C ALA A 146 5.25 -5.66 -6.69
N ALA A 147 6.20 -6.07 -5.84
CA ALA A 147 7.63 -5.90 -6.11
C ALA A 147 8.17 -6.84 -7.20
N ALA A 148 7.63 -8.05 -7.29
CA ALA A 148 7.97 -9.04 -8.31
C ALA A 148 6.81 -10.04 -8.43
N ARG A 149 5.89 -9.82 -9.37
CA ARG A 149 4.71 -10.68 -9.52
C ARG A 149 5.06 -12.02 -10.14
N GLN A 150 4.33 -13.03 -9.70
CA GLN A 150 4.39 -14.39 -10.24
C GLN A 150 2.96 -14.90 -10.45
N PRO A 151 2.72 -15.76 -11.45
CA PRO A 151 1.42 -16.37 -11.65
C PRO A 151 0.96 -17.14 -10.41
N VAL A 152 -0.30 -16.93 -10.01
CA VAL A 152 -0.89 -17.59 -8.84
C VAL A 152 -1.00 -19.08 -9.10
N GLN A 153 -0.41 -19.86 -8.20
CA GLN A 153 -0.53 -21.32 -8.24
C GLN A 153 -1.78 -21.74 -7.47
N PRO A 154 -2.71 -22.47 -8.10
CA PRO A 154 -3.92 -22.93 -7.42
C PRO A 154 -3.54 -23.89 -6.29
N HIS A 155 -4.07 -23.63 -5.10
CA HIS A 155 -3.96 -24.54 -3.97
C HIS A 155 -5.16 -25.50 -3.98
N PRO A 156 -4.98 -26.80 -3.66
CA PRO A 156 -6.11 -27.72 -3.52
C PRO A 156 -7.11 -27.21 -2.48
N PRO A 157 -8.42 -27.43 -2.69
CA PRO A 157 -9.44 -26.96 -1.76
C PRO A 157 -9.23 -27.56 -0.37
N LEU A 158 -9.24 -26.71 0.65
CA LEU A 158 -9.20 -27.10 2.06
C LEU A 158 -10.59 -27.61 2.49
N GLY A 159 -10.99 -28.78 1.97
CA GLY A 159 -12.26 -29.42 2.31
C GLY A 159 -13.52 -28.67 1.85
N SER A 160 -14.69 -29.25 2.13
CA SER A 160 -15.98 -28.67 1.77
C SER A 160 -16.27 -27.43 2.63
N MET A 161 -16.07 -26.24 2.07
CA MET A 161 -16.55 -24.99 2.64
C MET A 161 -18.08 -25.01 2.62
N GLN A 162 -18.70 -25.31 3.76
CA GLN A 162 -20.16 -25.33 3.86
C GLN A 162 -20.69 -23.91 3.66
N SER A 163 -21.50 -23.74 2.63
CA SER A 163 -22.21 -22.50 2.35
C SER A 163 -23.13 -22.17 3.54
N CYS A 164 -22.94 -21.01 4.17
CA CYS A 164 -23.86 -20.50 5.18
C CYS A 164 -25.13 -20.02 4.47
N GLY A 165 -26.07 -20.94 4.21
CA GLY A 165 -27.39 -20.62 3.72
C GLY A 165 -28.27 -20.05 4.84
N PRO A 166 -29.21 -19.13 4.56
CA PRO A 166 -30.11 -18.62 5.58
C PRO A 166 -31.03 -19.73 6.09
N THR A 167 -30.85 -20.13 7.34
CA THR A 167 -31.77 -21.03 8.06
C THR A 167 -33.12 -20.35 8.19
N ARG A 168 -34.06 -20.67 7.31
CA ARG A 168 -35.46 -20.30 7.46
C ARG A 168 -36.06 -21.18 8.56
N GLN A 169 -35.99 -20.75 9.81
CA GLN A 169 -36.88 -21.29 10.84
C GLN A 169 -38.31 -20.94 10.43
N ARG A 170 -39.06 -21.95 9.98
CA ARG A 170 -40.52 -21.86 9.93
C ARG A 170 -41.02 -22.14 11.35
N ALA A 171 -41.77 -21.20 11.89
CA ALA A 171 -42.65 -21.42 13.04
C ALA A 171 -43.80 -22.35 12.64
#